data_AF-A0AAE0A157-F1
#
_entry.id   AF-A0AAE0A157-F1
#
_cell.length_a   1.000
_cell.length_b   1.000
_cell.length_c   1.000
_cell.angle_alpha   90.00
_cell.angle_beta   90.00
_cell.angle_gamma   90.00
#
_symmetry.space_group_name_H-M   'P 1'
#
loop_
_entity.id
_entity.type
_entity.pdbx_description
1 polymer ?
#
loop_
_entity_poly.entity_id
_entity_poly.type
_entity_poly.pdbx_seq_one_letter_code
_entity_poly.pdbx_strand_id
1 'polypeptide(L)'
;MYIPVIAFLLLQSLLATVSAQPPNLTVALDGTGDYRSITKAVGAIPNNSPNLFRMYIKAGVYNENVVIPAKKRIIILSRDVMDKTKIVSTRSWKISGHGIGESVIFIVNNASPEGEQVVALRMAGNFIAGLRCSIEGFQDTLYANHGSCHFFYNCDIFGTIDFVFSVASLVIQNSIIHVR
;
A
#
# COMPACT_ATOMS: atom_id res chain seq x y z
N MET A 1 6.09 -6.07 26.66
CA MET A 1 5.29 -6.63 25.54
C MET A 1 3.99 -5.84 25.27
N TYR A 2 3.89 -4.54 25.64
CA TYR A 2 2.65 -3.74 25.49
C TYR A 2 2.65 -2.77 24.30
N ILE A 3 3.83 -2.45 23.78
CA ILE A 3 4.04 -1.48 22.70
C ILE A 3 3.29 -1.85 21.40
N PRO A 4 3.24 -3.11 20.93
CA PRO A 4 2.54 -3.41 19.67
C PRO A 4 1.01 -3.30 19.79
N VAL A 5 0.42 -3.56 20.97
CA VAL A 5 -1.04 -3.49 21.17
C VAL A 5 -1.52 -2.04 21.20
N ILE A 6 -0.78 -1.14 21.87
CA ILE A 6 -1.12 0.28 21.90
C ILE A 6 -0.95 0.91 20.52
N ALA A 7 0.15 0.60 19.81
CA ALA A 7 0.37 1.07 18.44
C ALA A 7 -0.74 0.57 17.49
N PHE A 8 -1.22 -0.66 17.67
CA PHE A 8 -2.33 -1.22 16.92
C PHE A 8 -3.66 -0.49 17.15
N LEU A 9 -4.04 -0.25 18.41
CA LEU A 9 -5.27 0.50 18.74
C LEU A 9 -5.22 1.95 18.24
N LEU A 10 -4.04 2.58 18.30
CA LEU A 10 -3.83 3.92 17.73
C LEU A 10 -3.94 3.91 16.20
N LEU A 11 -3.39 2.90 15.53
CA LEU A 11 -3.51 2.76 14.08
C LEU A 11 -4.98 2.53 13.66
N GLN A 12 -5.71 1.66 14.35
CA GLN A 12 -7.13 1.41 14.07
C GLN A 12 -8.00 2.65 14.25
N SER A 13 -7.80 3.41 15.33
CA SER A 13 -8.55 4.64 15.58
C SER A 13 -8.20 5.75 14.58
N LEU A 14 -6.92 5.90 14.21
CA LEU A 14 -6.49 6.77 13.13
C LEU A 14 -7.16 6.40 11.79
N LEU A 15 -7.33 5.12 11.52
CA LEU A 15 -7.97 4.67 10.28
C LEU A 15 -9.47 4.91 10.24
N ALA A 16 -10.15 4.66 11.36
CA ALA A 16 -11.58 4.94 11.46
C ALA A 16 -11.85 6.44 11.22
N THR A 17 -11.04 7.31 11.81
CA THR A 17 -11.15 8.77 11.63
C THR A 17 -10.81 9.21 10.21
N VAL A 18 -9.74 8.67 9.61
CA VAL A 18 -9.34 8.97 8.23
C VAL A 18 -10.39 8.49 7.22
N SER A 19 -10.93 7.29 7.42
CA SER A 19 -11.96 6.72 6.54
C SER A 19 -13.28 7.50 6.60
N ALA A 20 -13.57 8.17 7.71
CA ALA A 20 -14.77 9.00 7.85
C ALA A 20 -14.68 10.34 7.12
N GLN A 21 -13.48 10.85 6.86
CA GLN A 21 -13.31 12.11 6.13
C GLN A 21 -13.50 11.93 4.62
N PRO A 22 -14.02 12.95 3.91
CA PRO A 22 -14.09 12.89 2.45
C PRO A 22 -12.69 12.77 1.85
N PRO A 23 -12.55 12.02 0.75
CA PRO A 23 -11.29 11.94 0.02
C PRO A 23 -10.97 13.31 -0.59
N ASN A 24 -9.68 13.61 -0.70
CA ASN A 24 -9.20 14.78 -1.42
C ASN A 24 -9.24 14.55 -2.95
N LEU A 25 -9.09 13.30 -3.39
CA LEU A 25 -9.20 12.91 -4.79
C LEU A 25 -9.77 11.48 -4.91
N THR A 26 -10.49 11.20 -5.98
CA THR A 26 -10.97 9.87 -6.36
C THR A 26 -10.39 9.41 -7.69
N VAL A 27 -9.91 8.17 -7.74
CA VAL A 27 -9.51 7.49 -8.97
C VAL A 27 -10.57 6.47 -9.35
N ALA A 28 -11.06 6.53 -10.60
CA ALA A 28 -12.08 5.62 -11.11
C ALA A 28 -11.92 5.40 -12.63
N LEU A 29 -11.86 4.13 -13.06
CA LEU A 29 -11.71 3.78 -14.48
C LEU A 29 -12.95 4.13 -15.32
N ASP A 30 -14.13 4.05 -14.69
CA ASP A 30 -15.43 4.37 -15.30
C ASP A 30 -15.63 5.87 -15.58
N GLY A 31 -14.71 6.72 -15.14
CA GLY A 31 -14.77 8.18 -15.31
C GLY A 31 -15.61 8.91 -14.27
N THR A 32 -16.09 8.24 -13.23
CA THR A 32 -16.88 8.84 -12.13
C THR A 32 -16.02 9.43 -11.01
N GLY A 33 -14.71 9.53 -11.23
CA GLY A 33 -13.72 10.12 -10.31
C GLY A 33 -12.89 11.20 -10.99
N ASP A 34 -12.03 11.86 -10.23
CA ASP A 34 -11.19 12.96 -10.71
C ASP A 34 -10.10 12.50 -11.70
N TYR A 35 -9.60 11.27 -11.51
CA TYR A 35 -8.58 10.68 -12.37
C TYR A 35 -8.96 9.26 -12.80
N ARG A 36 -8.55 8.88 -14.01
CA ARG A 36 -8.61 7.48 -14.48
C ARG A 36 -7.30 6.71 -14.25
N SER A 37 -6.23 7.41 -13.86
CA SER A 37 -4.91 6.81 -13.62
C SER A 37 -4.38 7.19 -12.24
N ILE A 38 -3.84 6.19 -11.55
CA ILE A 38 -3.27 6.34 -10.21
C ILE A 38 -1.97 7.14 -10.29
N THR A 39 -1.16 6.90 -11.31
CA THR A 39 0.10 7.62 -11.51
C THR A 39 -0.16 9.12 -11.70
N LYS A 40 -1.19 9.49 -12.48
CA LYS A 40 -1.59 10.89 -12.65
C LYS A 40 -2.12 11.50 -11.34
N ALA A 41 -2.95 10.74 -10.62
CA ALA A 41 -3.47 11.16 -9.32
C ALA A 41 -2.35 11.44 -8.29
N VAL A 42 -1.36 10.56 -8.19
CA VAL A 42 -0.17 10.77 -7.34
C VAL A 42 0.62 12.01 -7.76
N GLY A 43 0.69 12.29 -9.06
CA GLY A 43 1.32 13.49 -9.60
C GLY A 43 0.69 14.79 -9.09
N ALA A 44 -0.63 14.81 -8.88
CA ALA A 44 -1.39 15.98 -8.45
C ALA A 44 -1.25 16.33 -6.95
N ILE A 45 -0.70 15.41 -6.15
CA ILE A 45 -0.58 15.60 -4.70
C ILE A 45 0.50 16.64 -4.39
N PRO A 46 0.29 17.61 -3.49
CA PRO A 46 1.35 18.55 -3.10
C PRO A 46 2.55 17.85 -2.43
N ASN A 47 3.77 18.29 -2.76
CA ASN A 47 4.97 17.81 -2.08
C ASN A 47 5.12 18.48 -0.71
N ASN A 48 5.61 17.74 0.28
CA ASN A 48 5.91 18.20 1.64
C ASN A 48 4.71 18.88 2.33
N SER A 49 3.49 18.47 1.98
CA SER A 49 2.28 18.97 2.64
C SER A 49 2.31 18.66 4.14
N PRO A 50 2.00 19.62 5.02
CA PRO A 50 1.79 19.32 6.44
C PRO A 50 0.55 18.45 6.67
N ASN A 51 -0.40 18.49 5.74
CA ASN A 51 -1.66 17.75 5.79
C ASN A 51 -1.59 16.43 5.01
N LEU A 52 -2.18 15.38 5.59
CA LEU A 52 -2.36 14.09 4.94
C LEU A 52 -3.32 14.20 3.75
N PHE A 53 -2.91 13.65 2.60
CA PHE A 53 -3.71 13.61 1.39
C PHE A 53 -4.46 12.28 1.27
N ARG A 54 -5.80 12.28 1.25
CA ARG A 54 -6.63 11.07 1.11
C ARG A 54 -6.98 10.83 -0.35
N MET A 55 -6.49 9.73 -0.91
CA MET A 55 -6.85 9.26 -2.25
C MET A 55 -7.78 8.06 -2.12
N TYR A 56 -8.95 8.13 -2.76
CA TYR A 56 -9.88 7.02 -2.87
C TYR A 56 -9.73 6.33 -4.23
N ILE A 57 -9.65 5.00 -4.25
CA ILE A 57 -9.59 4.20 -5.48
C ILE A 57 -10.82 3.30 -5.53
N LYS A 58 -11.65 3.48 -6.56
CA LYS A 58 -12.81 2.64 -6.85
C LYS A 58 -12.40 1.28 -7.42
N ALA A 59 -13.29 0.31 -7.32
CA ALA A 59 -13.18 -0.98 -7.99
C ALA A 59 -12.76 -0.85 -9.46
N GLY A 60 -11.81 -1.69 -9.86
CA GLY A 60 -11.21 -1.68 -11.18
C GLY A 60 -9.88 -2.43 -11.23
N VAL A 61 -9.47 -2.81 -12.43
CA VAL A 61 -8.14 -3.36 -12.71
C VAL A 61 -7.28 -2.28 -13.35
N TYR A 62 -6.35 -1.74 -12.57
CA TYR A 62 -5.45 -0.67 -12.95
C TYR A 62 -4.11 -1.26 -13.39
N ASN A 63 -3.86 -1.29 -14.71
CA ASN A 63 -2.62 -1.79 -15.27
C ASN A 63 -1.57 -0.66 -15.30
N GLU A 64 -0.93 -0.36 -14.17
CA GLU A 64 -0.04 0.78 -14.00
C GLU A 64 1.17 0.48 -13.10
N ASN A 65 2.34 1.00 -13.48
CA ASN A 65 3.53 1.01 -12.62
C ASN A 65 3.50 2.24 -11.70
N VAL A 66 3.01 2.08 -10.47
CA VAL A 66 2.85 3.20 -9.54
C VAL A 66 4.12 3.44 -8.72
N VAL A 67 4.55 4.70 -8.67
CA VAL A 67 5.65 5.17 -7.81
C VAL A 67 5.13 6.28 -6.92
N ILE A 68 5.23 6.11 -5.59
CA ILE A 68 4.89 7.14 -4.61
C ILE A 68 6.21 7.73 -4.07
N PRO A 69 6.54 9.00 -4.40
CA PRO A 69 7.75 9.64 -3.92
C PRO A 69 7.71 9.96 -2.42
N ALA A 70 8.88 9.99 -1.80
CA ALA A 70 9.06 10.26 -0.36
C ALA A 70 8.53 11.61 0.13
N LYS A 71 8.36 12.57 -0.78
CA LYS A 71 7.85 13.90 -0.50
C LYS A 71 6.32 13.95 -0.41
N LYS A 72 5.61 12.85 -0.72
CA LYS A 72 4.14 12.80 -0.68
C LYS A 72 3.69 12.19 0.65
N ARG A 73 2.84 12.89 1.39
CA ARG A 73 2.13 12.36 2.57
C ARG A 73 0.72 11.99 2.14
N ILE A 74 0.51 10.71 1.85
CA ILE A 74 -0.72 10.19 1.24
C ILE A 74 -1.28 9.01 2.03
N ILE A 75 -2.61 8.91 2.08
CA ILE A 75 -3.37 7.73 2.47
C ILE A 75 -4.17 7.24 1.26
N ILE A 76 -4.01 5.97 0.92
CA ILE A 76 -4.75 5.32 -0.16
C ILE A 76 -5.84 4.45 0.44
N LEU A 77 -7.09 4.73 0.07
CA LEU A 77 -8.25 4.02 0.55
C LEU A 77 -8.92 3.32 -0.62
N SER A 78 -9.27 2.05 -0.43
CA SER A 78 -10.28 1.37 -1.22
C SER A 78 -11.34 0.83 -0.26
N ARG A 79 -12.60 1.13 -0.55
CA ARG A 79 -13.78 0.68 0.25
C ARG A 79 -14.46 -0.51 -0.42
N ASP A 80 -14.02 -0.85 -1.62
CA ASP A 80 -14.48 -2.02 -2.33
C ASP A 80 -13.77 -3.26 -1.79
N VAL A 81 -14.45 -4.42 -1.88
CA VAL A 81 -13.94 -5.72 -1.42
C VAL A 81 -12.58 -5.99 -2.07
N MET A 82 -11.66 -6.68 -1.36
CA MET A 82 -10.27 -6.91 -1.80
C MET A 82 -10.14 -7.44 -3.25
N ASP A 83 -11.14 -8.17 -3.75
CA ASP A 83 -11.13 -8.73 -5.11
C ASP A 83 -11.54 -7.76 -6.22
N LYS A 84 -12.15 -6.62 -5.88
CA LYS A 84 -12.72 -5.68 -6.84
C LYS A 84 -11.76 -4.59 -7.29
N THR A 85 -10.76 -4.27 -6.49
CA THR A 85 -9.73 -3.28 -6.82
C THR A 85 -8.41 -4.00 -6.97
N LYS A 86 -7.86 -4.03 -8.19
CA LYS A 86 -6.57 -4.64 -8.51
C LYS A 86 -5.67 -3.59 -9.17
N ILE A 87 -4.43 -3.46 -8.73
CA ILE A 87 -3.40 -2.69 -9.42
C ILE A 87 -2.38 -3.68 -9.90
N VAL A 88 -2.45 -4.00 -11.18
CA VAL A 88 -1.57 -4.97 -11.82
C VAL A 88 -0.39 -4.20 -12.40
N SER A 89 0.80 -4.64 -12.05
CA SER A 89 2.03 -3.95 -12.43
C SER A 89 2.99 -4.95 -13.05
N THR A 90 3.46 -4.67 -14.27
CA THR A 90 4.48 -5.50 -14.96
C THR A 90 5.90 -5.21 -14.46
N ARG A 91 6.06 -4.20 -13.60
CA ARG A 91 7.30 -3.90 -12.85
C ARG A 91 6.94 -3.68 -11.39
N SER A 92 7.95 -3.56 -10.51
CA SER A 92 7.66 -3.38 -9.10
C SER A 92 6.92 -2.09 -8.78
N TRP A 93 5.83 -2.17 -8.01
CA TRP A 93 5.26 -0.99 -7.34
C TRP A 93 6.28 -0.48 -6.33
N LYS A 94 6.63 0.80 -6.40
CA LYS A 94 7.59 1.42 -5.46
C LYS A 94 6.93 2.47 -4.57
N ILE A 95 7.02 2.27 -3.27
CA ILE A 95 6.70 3.26 -2.25
C ILE A 95 8.00 3.71 -1.63
N SER A 96 8.29 5.01 -1.70
CA SER A 96 9.40 5.62 -0.99
C SER A 96 8.83 6.65 -0.01
N GLY A 97 9.25 6.62 1.25
CA GLY A 97 8.92 7.57 2.32
C GLY A 97 10.22 8.06 2.97
N HIS A 98 10.26 9.31 3.45
CA HIS A 98 11.43 9.82 4.18
C HIS A 98 10.98 10.66 5.37
N GLY A 99 11.39 10.23 6.59
CA GLY A 99 11.50 11.08 7.79
C GLY A 99 10.21 11.54 8.50
N ILE A 100 10.15 11.20 9.79
CA ILE A 100 9.35 11.71 10.92
C ILE A 100 7.91 12.19 10.62
N GLY A 101 6.92 11.32 10.89
CA GLY A 101 5.50 11.70 11.01
C GLY A 101 4.62 11.21 9.86
N GLU A 102 4.12 9.98 10.01
CA GLU A 102 2.93 9.42 9.36
C GLU A 102 2.96 9.26 7.82
N SER A 103 3.16 8.02 7.38
CA SER A 103 2.81 7.56 6.03
C SER A 103 1.87 6.34 6.14
N VAL A 104 0.56 6.55 6.27
CA VAL A 104 -0.41 5.45 6.49
C VAL A 104 -1.16 5.10 5.20
N ILE A 105 -1.44 3.82 4.97
CA ILE A 105 -1.52 3.17 3.63
C ILE A 105 -3.00 2.81 3.29
N PHE A 106 -3.43 1.96 2.33
CA PHE A 106 -3.34 0.48 2.29
C PHE A 106 -3.72 -0.14 0.92
N ILE A 107 -3.12 -1.30 0.64
CA ILE A 107 -2.73 -1.83 -0.68
C ILE A 107 -3.89 -2.46 -1.46
N VAL A 108 -3.79 -2.28 -2.77
CA VAL A 108 -4.64 -2.87 -3.79
C VAL A 108 -4.06 -4.21 -4.21
N ASN A 109 -4.90 -5.21 -4.52
CA ASN A 109 -4.49 -6.49 -5.08
C ASN A 109 -3.51 -6.24 -6.22
N ASN A 110 -2.22 -6.50 -5.96
CA ASN A 110 -1.21 -6.45 -6.99
C ASN A 110 -0.89 -7.88 -7.35
N ALA A 111 -1.15 -8.23 -8.60
CA ALA A 111 -0.81 -9.51 -9.18
C ALA A 111 0.34 -9.28 -10.17
N SER A 112 1.45 -9.97 -9.97
CA SER A 112 2.45 -10.18 -11.02
C SER A 112 1.90 -11.18 -12.07
N PRO A 113 2.20 -11.00 -13.37
CA PRO A 113 1.99 -12.04 -14.38
C PRO A 113 2.61 -13.39 -13.97
N GLU A 114 2.01 -14.50 -14.40
CA GLU A 114 2.49 -15.85 -14.07
C GLU A 114 3.92 -16.09 -14.56
N GLY A 115 4.79 -16.58 -13.66
CA GLY A 115 6.12 -17.09 -14.02
C GLY A 115 7.24 -16.05 -14.13
N GLU A 116 6.99 -14.76 -13.85
CA GLU A 116 8.03 -13.72 -13.87
C GLU A 116 8.52 -13.32 -12.46
N GLN A 117 9.82 -13.00 -12.34
CA GLN A 117 10.41 -12.41 -11.14
C GLN A 117 10.02 -10.92 -11.06
N VAL A 118 8.92 -10.58 -10.37
CA VAL A 118 8.53 -9.19 -10.15
C VAL A 118 8.11 -8.97 -8.70
N VAL A 119 8.84 -8.10 -8.02
CA VAL A 119 8.45 -7.59 -6.69
C VAL A 119 7.10 -6.91 -6.79
N ALA A 120 6.05 -7.50 -6.22
CA ALA A 120 4.72 -6.88 -6.22
C ALA A 120 4.74 -5.55 -5.44
N LEU A 121 5.43 -5.49 -4.30
CA LEU A 121 5.51 -4.27 -3.52
C LEU A 121 6.90 -4.05 -2.95
N ARG A 122 7.54 -2.96 -3.40
CA ARG A 122 8.76 -2.44 -2.82
C ARG A 122 8.47 -1.23 -1.97
N MET A 123 8.86 -1.28 -0.71
CA MET A 123 8.73 -0.20 0.24
C MET A 123 10.12 0.26 0.66
N ALA A 124 10.33 1.56 0.79
CA ALA A 124 11.52 2.17 1.35
C ALA A 124 11.04 3.36 2.19
N GLY A 125 11.55 3.54 3.41
CA GLY A 125 11.11 4.62 4.30
C GLY A 125 10.50 4.14 5.61
N ASN A 126 10.03 5.10 6.43
CA ASN A 126 9.60 4.82 7.81
C ASN A 126 8.07 4.79 7.92
N PHE A 127 7.54 3.95 8.83
CA PHE A 127 6.13 3.91 9.23
C PHE A 127 5.14 3.60 8.11
N ILE A 128 5.48 2.63 7.25
CA ILE A 128 4.62 2.15 6.17
C ILE A 128 3.84 0.91 6.65
N ALA A 129 2.53 0.85 6.45
CA ALA A 129 1.70 -0.27 6.89
C ALA A 129 0.92 -0.98 5.73
N GLY A 130 0.57 -2.27 5.85
CA GLY A 130 -0.47 -3.01 5.08
C GLY A 130 -1.74 -3.33 5.90
N LEU A 131 -2.96 -3.21 5.39
CA LEU A 131 -4.19 -3.54 6.12
C LEU A 131 -5.26 -4.00 5.17
N ARG A 132 -5.81 -5.20 5.41
CA ARG A 132 -6.88 -5.78 4.58
C ARG A 132 -6.51 -5.72 3.10
N CYS A 133 -5.32 -6.24 2.82
CA CYS A 133 -4.68 -6.17 1.52
C CYS A 133 -4.31 -7.55 1.00
N SER A 134 -4.39 -7.75 -0.32
CA SER A 134 -3.81 -8.91 -0.99
C SER A 134 -2.53 -8.47 -1.72
N ILE A 135 -1.42 -9.16 -1.50
CA ILE A 135 -0.13 -8.91 -2.15
C ILE A 135 0.28 -10.19 -2.87
N GLU A 136 0.22 -10.20 -4.19
CA GLU A 136 0.37 -11.41 -5.01
C GLU A 136 1.58 -11.28 -5.96
N GLY A 137 2.60 -12.09 -5.71
CA GLY A 137 3.80 -12.15 -6.56
C GLY A 137 4.37 -13.56 -6.61
N PHE A 138 5.47 -13.76 -7.33
CA PHE A 138 6.16 -15.05 -7.39
C PHE A 138 7.41 -14.97 -6.53
N GLN A 139 8.54 -14.63 -7.15
CA GLN A 139 9.76 -14.33 -6.43
C GLN A 139 9.79 -12.85 -6.01
N ASP A 140 10.36 -12.58 -4.83
CA ASP A 140 10.59 -11.24 -4.30
C ASP A 140 9.30 -10.39 -4.08
N THR A 141 8.14 -11.02 -3.83
CA THR A 141 6.82 -10.35 -3.74
C THR A 141 6.79 -9.09 -2.87
N LEU A 142 7.23 -9.16 -1.61
CA LEU A 142 7.20 -8.06 -0.65
C LEU A 142 8.62 -7.70 -0.22
N TYR A 143 9.11 -6.58 -0.73
CA TYR A 143 10.43 -6.05 -0.39
C TYR A 143 10.35 -4.83 0.52
N ALA A 144 10.72 -5.00 1.79
CA ALA A 144 10.93 -3.90 2.72
C ALA A 144 12.40 -3.45 2.74
N ASN A 145 12.70 -2.42 1.95
CA ASN A 145 14.02 -1.78 1.87
C ASN A 145 14.26 -0.84 3.08
N HIS A 146 15.48 -0.28 3.21
CA HIS A 146 15.91 0.60 4.31
C HIS A 146 14.82 1.53 4.87
N GLY A 147 14.73 1.62 6.21
CA GLY A 147 13.76 2.42 6.94
C GLY A 147 13.38 1.80 8.29
N SER A 148 12.61 2.50 9.11
CA SER A 148 12.12 2.04 10.42
C SER A 148 10.64 1.66 10.41
N CYS A 149 10.39 0.40 10.80
CA CYS A 149 9.11 -0.25 11.09
C CYS A 149 8.03 -0.22 10.00
N HIS A 150 7.81 -1.38 9.38
CA HIS A 150 6.67 -1.68 8.52
C HIS A 150 5.66 -2.59 9.24
N PHE A 151 4.36 -2.38 9.03
CA PHE A 151 3.32 -3.13 9.75
C PHE A 151 2.18 -3.61 8.85
N PHE A 152 2.02 -4.92 8.66
CA PHE A 152 0.95 -5.53 7.87
C PHE A 152 -0.04 -6.25 8.79
N TYR A 153 -1.34 -5.98 8.65
CA TYR A 153 -2.36 -6.65 9.44
C TYR A 153 -3.62 -7.05 8.67
N ASN A 154 -4.10 -8.27 8.88
CA ASN A 154 -5.23 -8.83 8.14
C ASN A 154 -5.02 -8.81 6.62
N CYS A 155 -3.81 -9.12 6.15
CA CYS A 155 -3.50 -9.22 4.72
C CYS A 155 -3.32 -10.69 4.29
N ASP A 156 -3.47 -10.93 3.00
CA ASP A 156 -3.07 -12.15 2.31
C ASP A 156 -1.79 -11.87 1.50
N ILE A 157 -0.76 -12.69 1.68
CA ILE A 157 0.53 -12.51 1.00
C ILE A 157 0.88 -13.80 0.27
N PHE A 158 1.01 -13.74 -1.06
CA PHE A 158 1.26 -14.91 -1.91
C PHE A 158 2.64 -14.84 -2.56
N GLY A 159 3.36 -15.96 -2.57
CA GLY A 159 4.58 -16.09 -3.35
C GLY A 159 5.24 -17.47 -3.32
N THR A 160 6.37 -17.56 -4.02
CA THR A 160 7.10 -18.82 -4.23
C THR A 160 8.44 -18.79 -3.48
N ILE A 161 9.39 -17.98 -3.97
CA ILE A 161 10.79 -17.92 -3.51
C ILE A 161 11.04 -16.52 -2.93
N ASP A 162 11.64 -16.43 -1.74
CA ASP A 162 12.04 -15.16 -1.09
C ASP A 162 10.95 -14.07 -1.11
N PHE A 163 9.69 -14.48 -1.10
CA PHE A 163 8.56 -13.60 -1.40
C PHE A 163 8.21 -12.64 -0.26
N VAL A 164 8.78 -12.82 0.92
CA VAL A 164 8.81 -11.82 1.98
C VAL A 164 10.25 -11.64 2.43
N PHE A 165 10.84 -10.49 2.09
CA PHE A 165 12.22 -10.20 2.43
C PHE A 165 12.40 -8.71 2.78
N SER A 166 13.34 -8.46 3.68
CA SER A 166 13.49 -7.13 4.29
C SER A 166 14.91 -6.88 4.79
N VAL A 167 15.34 -5.63 4.72
CA VAL A 167 16.48 -5.08 5.48
C VAL A 167 16.04 -4.11 6.59
N ALA A 168 14.72 -3.92 6.72
CA ALA A 168 14.06 -3.09 7.73
C ALA A 168 13.27 -3.96 8.74
N SER A 169 12.78 -3.36 9.83
CA SER A 169 11.86 -4.06 10.75
C SER A 169 10.49 -4.22 10.10
N LEU A 170 9.99 -5.45 9.98
CA LEU A 170 8.68 -5.78 9.41
C LEU A 170 7.89 -6.61 10.43
N VAL A 171 6.67 -6.18 10.71
CA VAL A 171 5.70 -6.93 11.53
C VAL A 171 4.53 -7.31 10.64
N ILE A 172 4.22 -8.60 10.58
CA ILE A 172 3.04 -9.15 9.91
C ILE A 172 2.20 -9.82 10.99
N GLN A 173 0.97 -9.35 11.19
CA GLN A 173 0.09 -9.80 12.27
C GLN A 173 -1.29 -10.16 11.73
N ASN A 174 -1.93 -11.20 12.26
CA ASN A 174 -3.27 -11.62 11.86
C ASN A 174 -3.43 -11.74 10.34
N SER A 175 -2.41 -12.22 9.63
CA SER A 175 -2.35 -12.27 8.17
C SER A 175 -2.04 -13.70 7.73
N ILE A 176 -2.45 -14.06 6.52
CA ILE A 176 -2.19 -15.39 5.95
C ILE A 176 -1.06 -15.27 4.92
N ILE A 177 -0.09 -16.18 5.03
CA ILE A 177 1.04 -16.26 4.12
C ILE A 177 0.86 -17.54 3.29
N HIS A 178 0.62 -17.37 2.00
CA HIS A 178 0.34 -18.43 1.04
C HIS A 178 1.59 -18.74 0.23
N VAL A 179 2.09 -19.97 0.37
CA VAL A 179 3.15 -20.50 -0.50
C VAL A 179 2.48 -21.16 -1.70
N ARG A 180 2.95 -20.83 -2.91
CA ARG A 180 2.48 -21.43 -4.17
C ARG A 180 3.62 -22.01 -5.00
#